data_AF-A0A9E0G4B4-F1
#
_entry.id   AF-A0A9E0G4B4-F1
#
_cell.length_a   1.000
_cell.length_b   1.000
_cell.length_c   1.000
_cell.angle_alpha   90.00
_cell.angle_beta   90.00
_cell.angle_gamma   90.00
#
_symmetry.space_group_name_H-M   'P 1'
#
loop_
_entity.id
_entity.type
_entity.pdbx_description
1 polymer ?
#
loop_
_entity_poly.entity_id
_entity_poly.type
_entity_poly.pdbx_seq_one_letter_code
_entity_poly.pdbx_strand_id
1 'polypeptide(L)'
;MSNRTVKFLFLFIIIQLIGCTKSTIERAPEIKAGDHSGMIINFYDTTLIGGYYSQKAYNIDLDNNGLDDFQFVSWIWGSPGMGQIPQASINCLHCSAKVLGIVTTDTMYLNRDTLIFEGAQPRTWDMYLMFNYSCIRISSNDTILNTNLTFKINPLERDDKIRKSDPAICDSLTLTSGNKNSWPMLIGVSGDTTIYRYDIDHNNCNNFPLEKNVYLGVLLDDERLGWIKINIINNFKIIIHESGIQE
;
A
#
# COMPACT_ATOMS: atom_id res chain seq x y z
N MET A 1 39.92 -48.82 37.72
CA MET A 1 38.83 -48.54 36.76
C MET A 1 39.43 -48.38 35.38
N SER A 2 38.89 -49.09 34.40
CA SER A 2 39.54 -49.40 33.12
C SER A 2 39.72 -48.16 32.23
N ASN A 3 40.88 -48.05 31.59
CA ASN A 3 41.20 -47.04 30.58
C ASN A 3 40.25 -47.10 29.36
N ARG A 4 39.47 -48.19 29.21
CA ARG A 4 38.42 -48.35 28.19
C ARG A 4 37.13 -47.60 28.53
N THR A 5 36.72 -47.56 29.80
CA THR A 5 35.49 -46.88 30.24
C THR A 5 35.58 -45.36 30.10
N VAL A 6 36.78 -44.78 30.32
CA VAL A 6 37.01 -43.34 30.14
C VAL A 6 36.96 -42.94 28.65
N LYS A 7 37.49 -43.79 27.76
CA LYS A 7 37.45 -43.55 26.30
C LYS A 7 36.04 -43.61 25.72
N PHE A 8 35.19 -44.53 26.21
CA PHE A 8 33.80 -44.62 25.79
C PHE A 8 32.95 -43.44 26.27
N LEU A 9 33.20 -42.93 27.49
CA LEU A 9 32.51 -41.76 28.02
C LEU A 9 32.88 -40.49 27.23
N PHE A 10 34.15 -40.33 26.84
CA PHE A 10 34.62 -39.21 26.04
C PHE A 10 34.03 -39.21 24.62
N LEU A 11 33.88 -40.39 24.01
CA LEU A 11 33.26 -40.53 22.69
C LEU A 11 31.77 -40.16 22.72
N PHE A 12 31.06 -40.52 23.79
CA PHE A 12 29.63 -40.21 23.95
C PHE A 12 29.37 -38.70 24.11
N ILE A 13 30.27 -37.99 24.80
CA ILE A 13 30.21 -36.53 24.96
C ILE A 13 30.45 -35.80 23.62
N ILE A 14 31.36 -36.29 22.78
CA ILE A 14 31.62 -35.71 21.46
C ILE A 14 30.41 -35.87 20.53
N ILE A 15 29.73 -37.02 20.56
CA ILE A 15 28.52 -37.27 19.73
C ILE A 15 27.36 -36.36 20.17
N GLN A 16 27.22 -36.08 21.47
CA GLN A 16 26.22 -35.14 22.01
C GLN A 16 26.51 -33.69 21.62
N LEU A 17 27.78 -33.29 21.49
CA LEU A 17 28.18 -31.95 21.05
C LEU A 17 27.94 -31.71 19.55
N ILE A 18 28.04 -32.76 18.71
CA ILE A 18 27.78 -32.68 17.27
C ILE A 18 26.26 -32.67 16.98
N GLY A 19 25.44 -33.21 17.88
CA GLY A 19 23.97 -33.23 17.74
C GLY A 19 23.25 -31.91 18.02
N CYS A 20 23.97 -30.86 18.44
CA CYS A 20 23.39 -29.60 18.88
C CYS A 20 23.90 -28.37 18.10
N THR A 21 24.29 -28.53 16.84
CA THR A 21 24.28 -27.38 15.93
C THR A 21 22.87 -27.27 15.37
N LYS A 22 22.05 -26.41 15.97
CA LYS A 22 20.81 -25.93 15.37
C LYS A 22 21.19 -25.46 13.97
N SER A 23 20.84 -26.22 12.93
CA SER A 23 21.12 -25.79 11.57
C SER A 23 20.38 -24.48 11.40
N THR A 24 21.10 -23.37 11.40
CA THR A 24 20.57 -22.10 10.92
C THR A 24 20.22 -22.38 9.46
N ILE A 25 18.95 -22.67 9.21
CA ILE A 25 18.41 -22.76 7.86
C ILE A 25 18.70 -21.39 7.26
N GLU A 26 19.68 -21.32 6.38
CA GLU A 26 20.05 -20.09 5.71
C GLU A 26 18.89 -19.76 4.76
N ARG A 27 18.02 -18.85 5.20
CA ARG A 27 16.84 -18.45 4.42
C ARG A 27 17.27 -17.81 3.13
N ALA A 28 16.60 -18.18 2.04
CA ALA A 28 16.93 -17.66 0.73
C ALA A 28 16.84 -16.12 0.73
N PRO A 29 17.84 -15.41 0.18
CA PRO A 29 17.86 -13.94 0.14
C PRO A 29 16.86 -13.35 -0.86
N GLU A 30 16.27 -14.20 -1.71
CA GLU A 30 15.30 -13.88 -2.73
C GLU A 30 14.22 -14.97 -2.77
N ILE A 31 12.98 -14.56 -3.00
CA ILE A 31 11.83 -15.44 -3.25
C ILE A 31 11.10 -14.98 -4.50
N LYS A 32 10.14 -15.79 -4.96
CA LYS A 32 9.22 -15.42 -6.04
C LYS A 32 7.82 -15.18 -5.48
N ALA A 33 7.18 -14.11 -5.91
CA ALA A 33 5.79 -13.82 -5.58
C ALA A 33 4.88 -14.97 -6.06
N GLY A 34 4.08 -15.52 -5.15
CA GLY A 34 3.16 -16.63 -5.45
C GLY A 34 3.82 -18.01 -5.57
N ASP A 35 5.10 -18.15 -5.24
CA ASP A 35 5.72 -19.47 -5.02
C ASP A 35 5.43 -19.94 -3.59
N HIS A 36 5.06 -21.21 -3.46
CA HIS A 36 4.68 -21.85 -2.19
C HIS A 36 5.82 -22.68 -1.59
N SER A 37 6.92 -22.86 -2.34
CA SER A 37 8.02 -23.72 -1.93
C SER A 37 8.77 -23.12 -0.74
N GLY A 38 8.78 -23.82 0.40
CA GLY A 38 9.45 -23.35 1.63
C GLY A 38 8.75 -22.17 2.30
N MET A 39 7.42 -22.08 2.15
CA MET A 39 6.59 -21.01 2.69
C MET A 39 5.51 -21.57 3.61
N ILE A 40 5.24 -20.86 4.71
CA ILE A 40 4.00 -20.97 5.47
C ILE A 40 2.91 -20.24 4.66
N ILE A 41 1.90 -20.98 4.20
CA ILE A 41 0.82 -20.45 3.37
C ILE A 41 -0.47 -20.32 4.19
N ASN A 42 -1.07 -19.13 4.14
CA ASN A 42 -2.40 -18.87 4.69
C ASN A 42 -3.36 -18.54 3.56
N PHE A 43 -4.54 -19.17 3.57
CA PHE A 43 -5.60 -18.90 2.61
C PHE A 43 -6.68 -18.03 3.25
N TYR A 44 -7.13 -17.03 2.50
CA TYR A 44 -8.18 -16.10 2.91
C TYR A 44 -9.33 -16.20 1.91
N ASP A 45 -10.56 -16.29 2.42
CA ASP A 45 -11.78 -16.06 1.63
C ASP A 45 -12.45 -14.78 2.14
N THR A 46 -11.67 -13.69 2.12
CA THR A 46 -12.04 -12.44 2.78
C THR A 46 -12.24 -11.34 1.76
N THR A 47 -13.45 -10.78 1.73
CA THR A 47 -13.75 -9.54 1.03
C THR A 47 -14.05 -8.44 2.03
N LEU A 48 -13.18 -7.43 2.07
CA LEU A 48 -13.30 -6.26 2.93
C LEU A 48 -13.99 -5.11 2.17
N ILE A 49 -15.15 -4.68 2.69
CA ILE A 49 -15.97 -3.63 2.07
C ILE A 49 -16.37 -2.61 3.13
N GLY A 50 -15.65 -1.50 3.18
CA GLY A 50 -16.03 -0.30 3.93
C GLY A 50 -17.19 0.44 3.27
N GLY A 51 -17.92 1.20 4.08
CA GLY A 51 -19.00 2.08 3.63
C GLY A 51 -18.69 3.55 3.88
N TYR A 52 -19.63 4.41 3.50
CA TYR A 52 -19.55 5.86 3.74
C TYR A 52 -19.52 6.15 5.24
N TYR A 53 -18.40 6.69 5.73
CA TYR A 53 -18.11 6.87 7.16
C TYR A 53 -18.21 5.59 8.00
N SER A 54 -18.07 4.41 7.38
CA SER A 54 -18.09 3.12 8.05
C SER A 54 -16.86 2.33 7.64
N GLN A 55 -15.76 2.55 8.36
CA GLN A 55 -14.50 1.84 8.12
C GLN A 55 -14.65 0.35 8.46
N LYS A 56 -14.03 -0.49 7.62
CA LYS A 56 -13.82 -1.91 7.91
C LYS A 56 -12.33 -2.20 7.90
N ALA A 57 -11.91 -3.08 8.81
CA ALA A 57 -10.53 -3.53 8.92
C ALA A 57 -10.46 -5.05 8.99
N TYR A 58 -9.36 -5.62 8.50
CA TYR A 58 -9.04 -7.04 8.59
C TYR A 58 -7.57 -7.21 8.91
N ASN A 59 -7.27 -7.93 9.99
CA ASN A 59 -5.92 -8.20 10.43
C ASN A 59 -5.42 -9.53 9.88
N ILE A 60 -4.12 -9.62 9.62
CA ILE A 60 -3.43 -10.80 9.14
C ILE A 60 -2.23 -11.07 10.02
N ASP A 61 -2.18 -12.28 10.58
CA ASP A 61 -1.00 -12.96 11.11
C ASP A 61 -0.44 -13.87 9.99
N LEU A 62 0.78 -13.59 9.53
CA LEU A 62 1.40 -14.32 8.41
C LEU A 62 2.06 -15.63 8.86
N ASP A 63 2.60 -15.68 10.07
CA ASP A 63 3.37 -16.82 10.55
C ASP A 63 2.63 -17.70 11.57
N ASN A 64 1.38 -17.34 11.87
CA ASN A 64 0.49 -18.00 12.81
C ASN A 64 1.05 -18.06 14.25
N ASN A 65 1.80 -17.01 14.64
CA ASN A 65 2.35 -16.92 16.01
C ASN A 65 1.34 -16.34 17.03
N GLY A 66 0.17 -15.92 16.60
CA GLY A 66 -0.90 -15.32 17.41
C GLY A 66 -0.83 -13.80 17.53
N LEU A 67 0.09 -13.13 16.80
CA LEU A 67 0.20 -11.69 16.69
C LEU A 67 -0.08 -11.26 15.25
N ASP A 68 -0.98 -10.29 15.09
CA ASP A 68 -1.28 -9.74 13.77
C ASP A 68 -0.12 -8.86 13.27
N ASP A 69 0.34 -9.10 12.04
CA ASP A 69 1.42 -8.38 11.38
C ASP A 69 0.93 -7.16 10.59
N PHE A 70 -0.17 -7.35 9.84
CA PHE A 70 -0.70 -6.36 8.91
C PHE A 70 -2.20 -6.16 9.11
N GLN A 71 -2.68 -4.94 8.87
CA GLN A 71 -4.10 -4.65 8.82
C GLN A 71 -4.47 -3.99 7.50
N PHE A 72 -5.39 -4.61 6.77
CA PHE A 72 -6.06 -3.99 5.64
C PHE A 72 -7.23 -3.13 6.12
N VAL A 73 -7.38 -1.95 5.53
CA VAL A 73 -8.46 -1.01 5.84
C VAL A 73 -9.17 -0.60 4.57
N SER A 74 -10.50 -0.67 4.61
CA SER A 74 -11.40 -0.22 3.56
C SER A 74 -12.33 0.86 4.11
N TRP A 75 -12.43 1.98 3.42
CA TRP A 75 -13.25 3.10 3.86
C TRP A 75 -13.75 3.92 2.67
N ILE A 76 -14.93 4.52 2.81
CA ILE A 76 -15.38 5.59 1.93
C ILE A 76 -15.61 6.81 2.81
N TRP A 77 -14.93 7.91 2.52
CA TRP A 77 -15.12 9.18 3.22
C TRP A 77 -15.53 10.27 2.24
N GLY A 78 -15.59 11.52 2.69
CA GLY A 78 -15.96 12.67 1.88
C GLY A 78 -17.20 13.34 2.42
N SER A 79 -17.73 14.34 1.74
CA SER A 79 -18.87 15.14 2.23
C SER A 79 -19.88 15.36 1.11
N PRO A 80 -21.11 15.81 1.40
CA PRO A 80 -22.17 16.03 0.41
C PRO A 80 -21.80 16.82 -0.85
N GLY A 81 -20.64 17.48 -0.90
CA GLY A 81 -20.06 17.77 -2.22
C GLY A 81 -18.59 18.14 -2.24
N MET A 82 -17.83 17.44 -1.40
CA MET A 82 -16.57 16.91 -1.91
C MET A 82 -16.80 15.60 -2.69
N GLY A 83 -17.98 14.98 -2.58
CA GLY A 83 -18.29 13.67 -3.13
C GLY A 83 -17.86 12.55 -2.19
N GLN A 84 -17.89 11.32 -2.71
CA GLN A 84 -17.40 10.13 -2.02
C GLN A 84 -15.98 9.81 -2.46
N ILE A 85 -15.11 9.56 -1.50
CA ILE A 85 -13.69 9.31 -1.67
C ILE A 85 -13.43 7.90 -1.13
N PRO A 86 -13.56 6.87 -1.98
CA PRO A 86 -13.20 5.50 -1.62
C PRO A 86 -11.69 5.40 -1.41
N GLN A 87 -11.28 4.62 -0.40
CA GLN A 87 -9.88 4.42 -0.06
C GLN A 87 -9.63 3.00 0.44
N ALA A 88 -8.48 2.46 0.05
CA ALA A 88 -7.93 1.21 0.53
C ALA A 88 -6.49 1.43 1.02
N SER A 89 -6.16 0.89 2.18
CA SER A 89 -4.82 0.99 2.76
C SER A 89 -4.39 -0.30 3.45
N ILE A 90 -3.09 -0.41 3.68
CA ILE A 90 -2.45 -1.44 4.49
C ILE A 90 -1.64 -0.75 5.59
N ASN A 91 -1.77 -1.25 6.81
CA ASN A 91 -1.04 -0.78 7.98
C ASN A 91 -0.10 -1.88 8.45
N CYS A 92 1.15 -1.53 8.72
CA CYS A 92 2.06 -2.38 9.48
C CYS A 92 1.72 -2.25 10.97
N LEU A 93 1.49 -3.36 11.67
CA LEU A 93 1.07 -3.33 13.08
C LEU A 93 2.24 -3.30 14.07
N HIS A 94 3.44 -3.64 13.62
CA HIS A 94 4.68 -3.50 14.38
C HIS A 94 5.89 -3.38 13.45
N CYS A 95 6.99 -2.83 13.97
CA CYS A 95 8.18 -2.53 13.17
C CYS A 95 8.90 -3.74 12.58
N SER A 96 8.65 -4.96 13.09
CA SER A 96 9.17 -6.18 12.47
C SER A 96 8.35 -6.62 11.25
N ALA A 97 7.13 -6.11 11.04
CA ALA A 97 6.35 -6.34 9.83
C ALA A 97 6.48 -5.12 8.90
N LYS A 98 7.07 -5.32 7.73
CA LYS A 98 7.35 -4.25 6.77
C LYS A 98 6.77 -4.59 5.40
N VAL A 99 6.26 -3.57 4.71
CA VAL A 99 5.87 -3.68 3.31
C VAL A 99 7.06 -3.31 2.43
N LEU A 100 7.28 -4.10 1.37
CA LEU A 100 8.32 -3.88 0.38
C LEU A 100 7.82 -3.03 -0.79
N GLY A 101 8.72 -2.24 -1.36
CA GLY A 101 8.36 -1.29 -2.40
C GLY A 101 9.55 -0.61 -3.03
N ILE A 102 9.32 0.61 -3.52
CA ILE A 102 10.32 1.45 -4.18
C ILE A 102 10.30 2.85 -3.58
N VAL A 103 11.47 3.48 -3.53
CA VAL A 103 11.59 4.91 -3.25
C VAL A 103 11.66 5.62 -4.59
N THR A 104 10.66 6.45 -4.87
CA THR A 104 10.58 7.22 -6.11
C THR A 104 10.37 8.69 -5.80
N THR A 105 10.58 9.53 -6.81
CA THR A 105 10.32 10.96 -6.71
C THR A 105 8.97 11.26 -7.33
N ASP A 106 8.06 11.81 -6.52
CA ASP A 106 6.78 12.31 -6.98
C ASP A 106 6.84 13.79 -7.28
N THR A 107 6.33 14.17 -8.44
CA THR A 107 6.17 15.57 -8.85
C THR A 107 4.70 15.90 -8.89
N MET A 108 4.29 16.89 -8.12
CA MET A 108 2.95 17.43 -8.13
C MET A 108 2.86 18.57 -9.14
N TYR A 109 1.95 18.44 -10.09
CA TYR A 109 1.62 19.41 -11.11
C TYR A 109 0.32 20.13 -10.76
N LEU A 110 0.26 21.41 -11.12
CA LEU A 110 -0.96 22.22 -11.13
C LEU A 110 -1.30 22.59 -12.56
N ASN A 111 -2.44 22.08 -13.01
CA ASN A 111 -3.11 22.54 -14.21
C ASN A 111 -4.21 23.53 -13.81
N ARG A 112 -4.33 24.64 -14.55
CA ARG A 112 -5.38 25.64 -14.34
C ARG A 112 -6.24 25.74 -15.57
N ASP A 113 -7.55 25.71 -15.38
CA ASP A 113 -8.54 25.87 -16.42
C ASP A 113 -9.63 26.84 -15.97
N THR A 114 -10.40 27.36 -16.91
CA THR A 114 -11.49 28.32 -16.65
C THR A 114 -12.73 27.90 -17.41
N LEU A 115 -13.83 27.69 -16.69
CA LEU A 115 -15.15 27.48 -17.28
C LEU A 115 -16.03 28.70 -17.03
N ILE A 116 -16.83 29.09 -18.02
CA ILE A 116 -17.75 30.23 -17.92
C ILE A 116 -19.12 29.79 -18.41
N PHE A 117 -20.14 30.04 -17.60
CA PHE A 117 -21.54 29.72 -17.90
C PHE A 117 -22.43 30.93 -17.66
N GLU A 118 -23.59 30.99 -18.31
CA GLU A 118 -24.61 31.97 -17.95
C GLU A 118 -25.14 31.64 -16.54
N GLY A 119 -25.19 32.66 -15.69
CA GLY A 119 -25.63 32.55 -14.31
C GLY A 119 -27.14 32.41 -14.18
N ALA A 120 -27.62 32.24 -12.95
CA ALA A 120 -29.05 32.04 -12.68
C ALA A 120 -29.94 33.24 -13.06
N GLN A 121 -29.37 34.44 -13.21
CA GLN A 121 -30.08 35.62 -13.67
C GLN A 121 -29.69 35.97 -15.12
N PRO A 122 -30.62 36.49 -15.94
CA PRO A 122 -30.32 36.87 -17.31
C PRO A 122 -29.16 37.87 -17.37
N ARG A 123 -28.21 37.66 -18.28
CA ARG A 123 -27.02 38.51 -18.45
C ARG A 123 -26.12 38.58 -17.21
N THR A 124 -26.11 37.53 -16.40
CA THR A 124 -25.08 37.30 -15.39
C THR A 124 -24.25 36.10 -15.78
N TRP A 125 -23.03 36.00 -15.28
CA TRP A 125 -22.10 34.93 -15.64
C TRP A 125 -21.49 34.31 -14.38
N ASP A 126 -21.32 33.00 -14.40
CA ASP A 126 -20.57 32.28 -13.38
C ASP A 126 -19.26 31.77 -13.99
N MET A 127 -18.14 32.25 -13.45
CA MET A 127 -16.79 31.84 -13.85
C MET A 127 -16.19 30.90 -12.80
N TYR A 128 -15.77 29.72 -13.21
CA TYR A 128 -15.12 28.72 -12.38
C TYR A 128 -13.64 28.62 -12.74
N LEU A 129 -12.79 29.06 -11.82
CA LEU A 129 -11.35 28.85 -11.89
C LEU A 129 -11.05 27.46 -11.33
N MET A 130 -10.71 26.52 -12.21
CA MET A 130 -10.41 25.13 -11.88
C MET A 130 -8.92 24.95 -11.62
N PHE A 131 -8.58 24.40 -10.46
CA PHE A 131 -7.21 24.07 -10.06
C PHE A 131 -7.11 22.55 -9.93
N ASN A 132 -6.48 21.91 -10.91
CA ASN A 132 -6.31 20.47 -10.96
C ASN A 132 -4.91 20.09 -10.47
N TYR A 133 -4.84 19.43 -9.33
CA TYR A 133 -3.62 18.93 -8.70
C TYR A 133 -3.43 17.45 -9.05
N SER A 134 -2.29 17.10 -9.63
CA SER A 134 -2.02 15.74 -10.09
C SER A 134 -0.54 15.36 -10.02
N CYS A 135 -0.25 14.07 -9.84
CA CYS A 135 1.10 13.53 -10.01
C CYS A 135 1.43 13.15 -11.46
N ILE A 136 0.47 13.30 -12.38
CA ILE A 136 0.66 13.11 -13.82
C ILE A 136 0.53 14.48 -14.49
N ARG A 137 1.46 14.79 -15.38
CA ARG A 137 1.41 16.02 -16.16
C ARG A 137 0.28 15.90 -17.21
N ILE A 138 -0.70 16.80 -17.12
CA ILE A 138 -1.87 16.83 -18.00
C ILE A 138 -1.55 17.66 -19.25
N SER A 139 -0.85 18.78 -19.07
CA SER A 139 -0.45 19.70 -20.14
C SER A 139 1.02 20.10 -20.04
N SER A 140 1.61 20.45 -21.19
CA SER A 140 2.96 21.03 -21.24
C SER A 140 3.05 22.36 -20.46
N ASN A 141 1.93 23.03 -20.20
CA ASN A 141 1.92 24.32 -19.51
C ASN A 141 1.67 24.18 -17.99
N ASP A 142 1.57 22.96 -17.48
CA ASP A 142 1.34 22.73 -16.05
C ASP A 142 2.51 23.25 -15.21
N THR A 143 2.16 23.86 -14.07
CA THR A 143 3.15 24.35 -13.11
C THR A 143 3.59 23.20 -12.21
N ILE A 144 4.89 23.02 -12.04
CA ILE A 144 5.41 22.12 -11.00
C ILE A 144 5.25 22.82 -9.65
N LEU A 145 4.47 22.23 -8.75
CA LEU A 145 4.25 22.77 -7.40
C LEU A 145 5.29 22.26 -6.41
N ASN A 146 5.56 20.95 -6.44
CA ASN A 146 6.45 20.30 -5.49
C ASN A 146 7.02 19.01 -6.07
N THR A 147 8.19 18.62 -5.57
CA THR A 147 8.86 17.36 -5.89
C THR A 147 9.43 16.74 -4.62
N ASN A 148 8.96 15.55 -4.24
CA ASN A 148 9.37 14.88 -3.00
C ASN A 148 9.77 13.43 -3.26
N LEU A 149 10.75 12.94 -2.50
CA LEU A 149 11.00 11.51 -2.38
C LEU A 149 9.88 10.87 -1.55
N THR A 150 9.32 9.78 -2.06
CA THR A 150 8.25 9.03 -1.40
C THR A 150 8.45 7.54 -1.56
N PHE A 151 8.00 6.78 -0.56
CA PHE A 151 7.92 5.33 -0.65
C PHE A 151 6.60 4.95 -1.32
N LYS A 152 6.66 4.05 -2.30
CA LYS A 152 5.49 3.44 -2.92
C LYS A 152 5.57 1.94 -2.85
N ILE A 153 4.43 1.32 -2.59
CA ILE A 153 4.27 -0.11 -2.74
C ILE A 153 4.53 -0.47 -4.20
N ASN A 154 5.38 -1.46 -4.43
CA ASN A 154 5.61 -2.01 -5.76
C ASN A 154 4.69 -3.22 -5.95
N PRO A 155 3.58 -3.12 -6.70
CA PRO A 155 2.71 -4.25 -6.97
C PRO A 155 3.45 -5.26 -7.84
N LEU A 156 3.43 -6.53 -7.44
CA LEU A 156 4.15 -7.60 -8.10
C LEU A 156 3.17 -8.52 -8.85
N GLU A 157 3.62 -9.05 -9.97
CA GLU A 157 2.98 -10.17 -10.65
C GLU A 157 3.51 -11.50 -10.10
N ARG A 158 2.90 -12.61 -10.52
CA ARG A 158 3.41 -13.92 -10.18
C ARG A 158 4.82 -14.09 -10.73
N ASP A 159 5.68 -14.79 -10.00
CA ASP A 159 7.08 -15.07 -10.34
C ASP A 159 8.03 -13.86 -10.30
N ASP A 160 7.51 -12.65 -10.04
CA ASP A 160 8.36 -11.50 -9.74
C ASP A 160 9.20 -11.75 -8.48
N LYS A 161 10.43 -11.24 -8.51
CA LYS A 161 11.41 -11.45 -7.46
C LYS A 161 11.21 -10.47 -6.32
N ILE A 162 11.26 -10.99 -5.10
CA ILE A 162 11.26 -10.23 -3.85
C ILE A 162 12.59 -10.51 -3.16
N ARG A 163 13.31 -9.46 -2.75
CA ARG A 163 14.64 -9.58 -2.16
C ARG A 163 14.72 -8.89 -0.80
N LYS A 164 15.61 -9.39 0.07
CA LYS A 164 15.93 -8.72 1.35
C LYS A 164 16.52 -7.31 1.16
N SER A 165 17.11 -7.05 0.00
CA SER A 165 17.68 -5.75 -0.35
C SER A 165 16.63 -4.73 -0.82
N ASP A 166 15.39 -5.14 -1.06
CA ASP A 166 14.36 -4.23 -1.54
C ASP A 166 14.00 -3.23 -0.43
N PRO A 167 13.70 -1.97 -0.78
CA PRO A 167 13.24 -0.98 0.20
C PRO A 167 12.04 -1.49 0.99
N ALA A 168 12.13 -1.39 2.32
CA ALA A 168 11.11 -1.85 3.25
C ALA A 168 10.72 -0.71 4.20
N ILE A 169 9.42 -0.58 4.49
CA ILE A 169 8.93 0.41 5.46
C ILE A 169 7.90 -0.22 6.40
N CYS A 170 7.89 0.24 7.66
CA CYS A 170 6.80 0.02 8.61
C CYS A 170 6.01 1.32 8.71
N ASP A 171 4.88 1.40 8.01
CA ASP A 171 4.00 2.57 8.01
C ASP A 171 2.56 2.19 7.64
N SER A 172 1.66 3.17 7.66
CA SER A 172 0.35 3.13 7.02
C SER A 172 0.46 3.62 5.58
N LEU A 173 0.20 2.73 4.63
CA LEU A 173 0.35 2.99 3.21
C LEU A 173 -1.00 2.95 2.52
N THR A 174 -1.32 4.02 1.79
CA THR A 174 -2.50 4.04 0.92
C THR A 174 -2.22 3.23 -0.35
N LEU A 175 -2.97 2.15 -0.55
CA LEU A 175 -2.91 1.36 -1.78
C LEU A 175 -3.55 2.15 -2.91
N THR A 176 -4.77 2.65 -2.69
CA THR A 176 -5.49 3.49 -3.66
C THR A 176 -6.49 4.41 -2.96
N SER A 177 -6.80 5.52 -3.62
CA SER A 177 -7.76 6.52 -3.19
C SER A 177 -8.45 7.13 -4.41
N GLY A 178 -9.75 7.41 -4.31
CA GLY A 178 -10.47 8.19 -5.32
C GLY A 178 -10.03 9.66 -5.35
N ASN A 179 -10.46 10.38 -6.38
CA ASN A 179 -10.25 11.83 -6.46
C ASN A 179 -10.92 12.54 -5.29
N LYS A 180 -10.33 13.64 -4.85
CA LYS A 180 -10.91 14.53 -3.85
C LYS A 180 -11.19 15.87 -4.52
N ASN A 181 -12.44 16.30 -4.48
CA ASN A 181 -12.85 17.59 -5.02
C ASN A 181 -13.25 18.52 -3.89
N SER A 182 -13.01 19.82 -4.02
CA SER A 182 -13.62 20.81 -3.14
C SER A 182 -15.04 21.11 -3.60
N TRP A 183 -15.84 21.78 -2.77
CA TRP A 183 -16.98 22.53 -3.31
C TRP A 183 -16.48 23.81 -4.01
N PRO A 184 -17.21 24.34 -5.02
CA PRO A 184 -16.90 25.65 -5.57
C PRO A 184 -17.04 26.72 -4.48
N MET A 185 -15.97 27.47 -4.25
CA MET A 185 -15.91 28.54 -3.27
C MET A 185 -16.04 29.88 -3.97
N LEU A 186 -17.01 30.71 -3.57
CA LEU A 186 -17.09 32.10 -4.05
C LEU A 186 -15.83 32.86 -3.64
N ILE A 187 -15.11 33.42 -4.61
CA ILE A 187 -13.89 34.20 -4.37
C ILE A 187 -14.04 35.67 -4.76
N GLY A 188 -15.08 36.04 -5.49
CA GLY A 188 -15.34 37.43 -5.82
C GLY A 188 -16.47 37.63 -6.82
N VAL A 189 -16.73 38.90 -7.11
CA VAL A 189 -17.68 39.35 -8.14
C VAL A 189 -17.02 40.49 -8.91
N SER A 190 -17.12 40.47 -10.23
CA SER A 190 -16.64 41.52 -11.12
C SER A 190 -17.73 41.85 -12.14
N GLY A 191 -18.42 42.98 -11.94
CA GLY A 191 -19.51 43.39 -12.81
C GLY A 191 -20.69 42.41 -12.75
N ASP A 192 -21.03 41.82 -13.90
CA ASP A 192 -22.06 40.80 -14.06
C ASP A 192 -21.55 39.36 -13.84
N THR A 193 -20.27 39.20 -13.49
CA THR A 193 -19.62 37.90 -13.34
C THR A 193 -19.33 37.55 -11.88
N THR A 194 -19.87 36.43 -11.41
CA THR A 194 -19.52 35.80 -10.13
C THR A 194 -18.36 34.84 -10.34
N ILE A 195 -17.37 34.86 -9.46
CA ILE A 195 -16.13 34.09 -9.61
C ILE A 195 -16.02 33.05 -8.52
N TYR A 196 -15.88 31.79 -8.92
CA TYR A 196 -15.70 30.63 -8.05
C TYR A 196 -14.30 30.04 -8.24
N ARG A 197 -13.76 29.48 -7.16
CA ARG A 197 -12.60 28.60 -7.17
C ARG A 197 -13.04 27.16 -6.96
N TYR A 198 -12.50 26.24 -7.76
CA TYR A 198 -12.78 24.82 -7.66
C TYR A 198 -11.47 24.03 -7.68
N ASP A 199 -11.17 23.32 -6.59
CA ASP A 199 -9.94 22.54 -6.44
C ASP A 199 -10.25 21.05 -6.63
N ILE A 200 -9.46 20.37 -7.47
CA ILE A 200 -9.57 18.93 -7.75
C ILE A 200 -8.20 18.29 -7.49
N ASP A 201 -8.13 17.39 -6.51
CA ASP A 201 -6.98 16.54 -6.23
C ASP A 201 -7.22 15.16 -6.86
N HIS A 202 -6.49 14.83 -7.93
CA HIS A 202 -6.66 13.56 -8.63
C HIS A 202 -6.10 12.33 -7.88
N ASN A 203 -5.37 12.53 -6.77
CA ASN A 203 -4.79 11.46 -5.94
C ASN A 203 -4.03 10.33 -6.70
N ASN A 204 -3.59 10.60 -7.92
CA ASN A 204 -2.96 9.63 -8.83
C ASN A 204 -1.45 9.54 -8.65
N CYS A 205 -0.98 9.81 -7.43
CA CYS A 205 0.41 9.59 -7.06
C CYS A 205 0.66 8.09 -6.82
N ASN A 206 -0.34 7.35 -6.36
CA ASN A 206 -0.23 5.90 -6.19
C ASN A 206 -0.92 5.18 -7.34
N ASN A 207 -0.13 4.53 -8.21
CA ASN A 207 -0.63 3.73 -9.32
C ASN A 207 -0.74 2.24 -8.93
N PHE A 208 -1.54 1.95 -7.92
CA PHE A 208 -1.81 0.55 -7.57
C PHE A 208 -2.88 -0.04 -8.51
N PRO A 209 -2.66 -1.21 -9.11
CA PRO A 209 -3.57 -1.77 -10.10
C PRO A 209 -4.92 -2.15 -9.49
N LEU A 210 -5.98 -1.82 -10.20
CA LEU A 210 -7.36 -2.17 -9.85
C LEU A 210 -7.82 -3.37 -10.67
N GLU A 211 -8.79 -4.12 -10.13
CA GLU A 211 -9.48 -5.24 -10.80
C GLU A 211 -8.52 -6.34 -11.30
N LYS A 212 -7.35 -6.43 -10.67
CA LYS A 212 -6.29 -7.36 -11.02
C LYS A 212 -5.72 -7.97 -9.74
N ASN A 213 -5.49 -9.27 -9.77
CA ASN A 213 -4.76 -9.96 -8.71
C ASN A 213 -3.28 -9.58 -8.79
N VAL A 214 -2.76 -9.04 -7.70
CA VAL A 214 -1.35 -8.69 -7.54
C VAL A 214 -0.83 -9.13 -6.19
N TYR A 215 0.48 -9.16 -6.06
CA TYR A 215 1.18 -9.53 -4.84
C TYR A 215 1.83 -8.28 -4.21
N LEU A 216 1.71 -8.17 -2.90
CA LEU A 216 2.48 -7.23 -2.08
C LEU A 216 3.68 -7.96 -1.52
N GLY A 217 4.91 -7.48 -1.75
CA GLY A 217 6.08 -8.01 -1.05
C GLY A 217 6.08 -7.56 0.41
N VAL A 218 6.48 -8.44 1.33
CA VAL A 218 6.61 -8.15 2.75
C VAL A 218 7.91 -8.71 3.32
N LEU A 219 8.38 -8.11 4.41
CA LEU A 219 9.52 -8.56 5.21
C LEU A 219 9.10 -8.65 6.67
N LEU A 220 9.29 -9.81 7.28
CA LEU A 220 8.96 -10.09 8.68
C LEU A 220 10.25 -10.40 9.48
N ASP A 221 10.36 -9.82 10.68
CA ASP A 221 11.50 -9.96 11.59
C ASP A 221 12.86 -9.64 10.96
N ASP A 222 12.86 -8.72 9.98
CA ASP A 222 14.03 -8.33 9.19
C ASP A 222 14.70 -9.47 8.40
N GLU A 223 14.10 -10.67 8.37
CA GLU A 223 14.75 -11.88 7.87
C GLU A 223 13.87 -12.74 6.97
N ARG A 224 12.55 -12.73 7.13
CA ARG A 224 11.63 -13.56 6.35
C ARG A 224 10.99 -12.76 5.25
N LEU A 225 11.22 -13.16 4.01
CA LEU A 225 10.50 -12.61 2.88
C LEU A 225 9.15 -13.31 2.72
N GLY A 226 8.16 -12.54 2.32
CA GLY A 226 6.83 -13.07 2.04
C GLY A 226 6.09 -12.25 1.01
N TRP A 227 4.86 -12.66 0.74
CA TRP A 227 3.96 -11.96 -0.14
C TRP A 227 2.51 -12.08 0.33
N ILE A 228 1.68 -11.09 -0.01
CA ILE A 228 0.22 -11.10 0.23
C ILE A 228 -0.48 -10.86 -1.11
N LYS A 229 -1.35 -11.79 -1.52
CA LYS A 229 -2.09 -11.70 -2.78
C LYS A 229 -3.44 -11.03 -2.57
N ILE A 230 -3.64 -9.92 -3.28
CA ILE A 230 -4.85 -9.10 -3.16
C ILE A 230 -5.39 -8.67 -4.52
N ASN A 231 -6.64 -8.19 -4.50
CA ASN A 231 -7.28 -7.49 -5.59
C ASN A 231 -8.09 -6.32 -5.02
N ILE A 232 -8.03 -5.16 -5.67
CA ILE A 232 -8.79 -3.97 -5.26
C ILE A 232 -9.79 -3.58 -6.34
N ILE A 233 -11.05 -3.43 -5.96
CA ILE A 233 -12.15 -3.02 -6.84
C ILE A 233 -12.68 -1.66 -6.38
N ASN A 234 -12.87 -0.73 -7.32
CA ASN A 234 -13.42 0.62 -7.08
C ASN A 234 -12.70 1.43 -5.99
N ASN A 235 -11.41 1.20 -5.77
CA ASN A 235 -10.57 1.87 -4.76
C ASN A 235 -10.86 1.58 -3.28
N PHE A 236 -11.85 0.76 -2.93
CA PHE A 236 -12.13 0.44 -1.52
C PHE A 236 -12.40 -1.03 -1.26
N LYS A 237 -12.98 -1.79 -2.20
CA LYS A 237 -13.24 -3.22 -1.96
C LYS A 237 -11.92 -3.98 -2.09
N ILE A 238 -11.43 -4.56 -0.99
CA ILE A 238 -10.20 -5.34 -0.95
C ILE A 238 -10.57 -6.81 -0.86
N ILE A 239 -10.13 -7.61 -1.82
CA ILE A 239 -10.22 -9.06 -1.77
C ILE A 239 -8.84 -9.58 -1.41
N ILE A 240 -8.75 -10.34 -0.33
CA ILE A 240 -7.51 -10.95 0.15
C ILE A 240 -7.64 -12.44 -0.12
N HIS A 241 -6.69 -13.00 -0.86
CA HIS A 241 -6.79 -14.37 -1.37
C HIS A 241 -5.92 -15.34 -0.58
N GLU A 242 -4.64 -15.03 -0.45
CA GLU A 242 -3.67 -15.91 0.22
C GLU A 242 -2.41 -15.10 0.54
N SER A 243 -1.59 -15.59 1.46
CA SER A 243 -0.27 -15.06 1.75
C SER A 243 0.74 -16.19 1.92
N GLY A 244 2.00 -15.88 1.72
CA GLY A 244 3.12 -16.77 2.02
C GLY A 244 4.24 -16.05 2.75
N ILE A 245 4.84 -16.70 3.73
CA ILE A 245 6.04 -16.22 4.44
C ILE A 245 7.06 -17.36 4.56
N GLN A 246 8.36 -17.08 4.39
CA GLN A 246 9.40 -18.10 4.51
C GLN A 246 9.38 -18.80 5.88
N GLU A 247 9.55 -20.14 5.86
CA GLU A 247 9.72 -20.99 7.05
C GLU A 247 10.98 -20.62 7.87
#